data_AF-A0A356V5H0-F1
#
_entry.id   AF-A0A356V5H0-F1
#
_cell.length_a   1.000
_cell.length_b   1.000
_cell.length_c   1.000
_cell.angle_alpha   90.00
_cell.angle_beta   90.00
_cell.angle_gamma   90.00
#
_symmetry.space_group_name_H-M   'P 1'
#
loop_
_entity.id
_entity.type
_entity.pdbx_description
1 polymer ?
#
loop_
_entity_poly.entity_id
_entity_poly.type
_entity_poly.pdbx_seq_one_letter_code
_entity_poly.pdbx_strand_id
1 'polypeptide(L)'
;MRLFFLGFVLTLSACDMAHLGNPVMWPAMVVGNAAQNASYNARRTRVEAHVNAHHGDILNEIENGGGPALSQGMDLARIPKPDQPEVLRILKKDIAKFSPDTDQAREMLVVWLMMHGR
;
A
#
# COMPACT_ATOMS: atom_id res chain seq x y z
N MET A 1 -20.44 -40.54 37.11
CA MET A 1 -19.39 -39.77 37.81
C MET A 1 -18.28 -39.52 36.80
N ARG A 2 -17.93 -38.31 36.36
CA ARG A 2 -18.11 -36.94 36.85
C ARG A 2 -18.24 -36.01 35.64
N LEU A 3 -19.18 -35.06 35.70
CA LEU A 3 -19.23 -33.90 34.81
C LEU A 3 -17.99 -33.02 35.08
N PHE A 4 -17.33 -32.56 34.03
CA PHE A 4 -16.51 -31.35 34.08
C PHE A 4 -17.06 -30.37 33.06
N PHE A 5 -17.96 -29.51 33.54
CA PHE A 5 -18.34 -28.27 32.89
C PHE A 5 -17.12 -27.34 32.93
N LEU A 6 -16.39 -27.20 31.83
CA LEU A 6 -15.45 -26.11 31.66
C LEU A 6 -16.20 -24.96 31.00
N GLY A 7 -16.62 -24.00 31.82
CA GLY A 7 -17.31 -22.79 31.39
C GLY A 7 -16.44 -21.97 30.44
N PHE A 8 -16.86 -21.88 29.18
CA PHE A 8 -16.33 -20.93 28.21
C PHE A 8 -16.87 -19.54 28.57
N VAL A 9 -16.09 -18.79 29.35
CA VAL A 9 -16.38 -17.39 29.67
C VAL A 9 -16.03 -16.56 28.43
N LEU A 10 -17.04 -16.26 27.62
CA LEU A 10 -16.99 -15.22 26.58
C LEU A 10 -16.93 -13.85 27.27
N THR A 11 -15.73 -13.36 27.51
CA THR A 11 -15.52 -11.94 27.81
C THR A 11 -15.81 -11.16 26.53
N LEU A 12 -17.03 -10.63 26.40
CA LEU A 12 -17.34 -9.59 25.42
C LEU A 12 -16.50 -8.36 25.78
N SER A 13 -15.35 -8.21 25.11
CA SER A 13 -14.68 -6.91 25.02
C SER A 13 -15.70 -5.92 24.48
N ALA A 14 -16.05 -4.94 25.30
CA ALA A 14 -16.83 -3.79 24.86
C ALA A 14 -16.02 -3.05 23.79
N CYS A 15 -16.26 -3.42 22.52
CA CYS A 15 -15.81 -2.63 21.38
C CYS A 15 -16.53 -1.29 21.44
N ASP A 16 -15.74 -0.22 21.41
CA ASP A 16 -16.21 1.14 21.22
C ASP A 16 -17.04 1.22 19.92
N MET A 17 -18.37 1.25 20.04
CA MET A 17 -19.29 1.35 18.90
C MET A 17 -19.42 2.79 18.39
N ALA A 18 -18.56 3.73 18.81
CA ALA A 18 -18.59 5.08 18.27
C ALA A 18 -18.08 5.17 16.81
N HIS A 19 -17.48 4.11 16.26
CA HIS A 19 -16.98 4.06 14.87
C HIS A 19 -17.96 3.37 13.91
N LEU A 20 -18.97 2.68 14.45
CA LEU A 20 -20.01 2.00 13.67
C LEU A 20 -21.14 3.00 13.44
N GLY A 21 -21.02 3.80 12.38
CA GLY A 21 -22.07 4.75 11.97
C GLY A 21 -23.45 4.07 11.77
N ASN A 22 -24.46 4.85 11.36
CA ASN A 22 -25.86 4.40 11.29
C ASN A 22 -26.01 2.99 10.64
N PRO A 23 -26.62 2.00 11.33
CA PRO A 23 -26.79 0.63 10.84
C PRO A 23 -27.54 0.50 9.51
N VAL A 24 -28.37 1.49 9.17
CA VAL A 24 -29.05 1.55 7.86
C VAL A 24 -28.07 1.78 6.71
N MET A 25 -26.93 2.43 6.98
CA MET A 25 -25.91 2.75 5.97
C MET A 25 -24.87 1.64 5.79
N TRP A 26 -24.90 0.60 6.63
CA TRP A 26 -23.90 -0.48 6.60
C TRP A 26 -23.81 -1.20 5.25
N PRO A 27 -24.90 -1.58 4.56
CA PRO A 27 -24.80 -2.26 3.26
C PRO A 27 -24.10 -1.39 2.20
N ALA A 28 -24.39 -0.09 2.18
CA ALA A 28 -23.73 0.86 1.28
C ALA A 28 -22.24 1.03 1.62
N MET A 29 -21.89 1.10 2.91
CA MET A 29 -20.50 1.17 3.37
C MET A 29 -19.71 -0.11 3.04
N VAL A 30 -20.32 -1.29 3.20
CA VAL A 30 -19.68 -2.58 2.87
C VAL A 30 -19.38 -2.69 1.38
N VAL A 31 -20.34 -2.35 0.51
CA VAL A 31 -20.13 -2.36 -0.95
C VAL A 31 -19.10 -1.30 -1.36
N GLY A 32 -19.17 -0.10 -0.79
CA GLY A 32 -18.22 0.97 -1.03
C GLY A 32 -16.78 0.58 -0.64
N ASN A 33 -16.60 0.03 0.56
CA ASN A 33 -15.30 -0.44 1.06
C ASN A 33 -14.74 -1.57 0.18
N ALA A 34 -15.58 -2.51 -0.25
CA ALA A 34 -15.14 -3.60 -1.13
C ALA A 34 -14.65 -3.08 -2.48
N ALA A 35 -15.35 -2.14 -3.11
CA ALA A 35 -14.95 -1.54 -4.38
C ALA A 35 -13.66 -0.70 -4.26
N GLN A 36 -13.53 0.08 -3.18
CA GLN A 36 -12.32 0.86 -2.88
C GLN A 36 -11.11 -0.07 -2.65
N ASN A 37 -11.29 -1.13 -1.88
CA ASN A 37 -10.25 -2.13 -1.63
C ASN A 37 -9.83 -2.85 -2.92
N ALA A 38 -10.77 -3.20 -3.79
CA ALA A 38 -10.47 -3.83 -5.08
C ALA A 38 -9.66 -2.88 -6.00
N SER A 39 -10.06 -1.61 -6.09
CA SER A 39 -9.35 -0.59 -6.88
C SER A 39 -7.93 -0.35 -6.36
N TYR A 40 -7.78 -0.23 -5.03
CA TYR A 40 -6.47 -0.10 -4.39
C TYR A 40 -5.58 -1.31 -4.67
N ASN A 41 -6.10 -2.53 -4.48
CA ASN A 41 -5.35 -3.76 -4.72
C ASN A 41 -4.92 -3.88 -6.19
N ALA A 42 -5.80 -3.58 -7.14
CA ALA A 42 -5.46 -3.59 -8.56
C ALA A 42 -4.39 -2.55 -8.93
N ARG A 43 -4.36 -1.39 -8.26
CA ARG A 43 -3.27 -0.42 -8.39
C ARG A 43 -1.98 -0.99 -7.82
N ARG A 44 -2.02 -1.49 -6.58
CA ARG A 44 -0.86 -2.06 -5.89
C ARG A 44 -0.21 -3.19 -6.68
N THR A 45 -1.00 -4.14 -7.19
CA THR A 45 -0.49 -5.27 -7.99
C THR A 45 0.25 -4.80 -9.24
N ARG A 46 -0.23 -3.75 -9.92
CA ARG A 46 0.46 -3.21 -11.10
C ARG A 46 1.77 -2.53 -10.75
N VAL A 47 1.80 -1.77 -9.65
CA VAL A 47 3.03 -1.13 -9.16
C VAL A 47 4.04 -2.20 -8.74
N GLU A 48 3.60 -3.21 -7.99
CA GLU A 48 4.45 -4.33 -7.55
C GLU A 48 5.05 -5.09 -8.72
N ALA A 49 4.22 -5.50 -9.70
CA ALA A 49 4.71 -6.18 -10.89
C ALA A 49 5.77 -5.36 -11.64
N HIS A 50 5.55 -4.06 -11.77
CA HIS A 50 6.48 -3.15 -12.43
C HIS A 50 7.78 -2.97 -11.65
N VAL A 51 7.71 -2.74 -10.34
CA VAL A 51 8.90 -2.59 -9.48
C VAL A 51 9.72 -3.87 -9.46
N ASN A 52 9.08 -5.03 -9.37
CA ASN A 52 9.78 -6.32 -9.38
C ASN A 52 10.49 -6.58 -10.71
N ALA A 53 9.88 -6.20 -11.83
CA ALA A 53 10.45 -6.38 -13.16
C ALA A 53 11.61 -5.41 -13.47
N HIS A 54 11.59 -4.21 -12.89
CA HIS A 54 12.48 -3.09 -13.27
C HIS A 54 13.27 -2.49 -12.10
N HIS A 55 13.44 -3.21 -10.99
CA HIS A 55 14.03 -2.66 -9.77
C HIS A 55 15.39 -1.98 -10.00
N GLY A 56 16.31 -2.65 -10.71
CA GLY A 56 17.63 -2.09 -11.03
C GLY A 56 17.56 -0.83 -11.90
N ASP A 57 16.71 -0.83 -12.93
CA ASP A 57 16.51 0.34 -13.80
C ASP A 57 15.95 1.52 -13.01
N ILE A 58 14.96 1.28 -12.16
CA ILE A 58 14.34 2.31 -11.32
C ILE A 58 15.39 2.93 -10.38
N LEU A 59 16.25 2.12 -9.74
CA LEU A 59 17.31 2.64 -8.87
C LEU A 59 18.31 3.50 -9.65
N ASN A 60 18.77 3.02 -10.80
CA ASN A 60 19.67 3.78 -11.67
C ASN A 60 19.04 5.11 -12.11
N GLU A 61 17.76 5.09 -12.46
CA GLU A 61 17.03 6.29 -12.86
C GLU A 61 16.84 7.27 -11.70
N ILE A 62 16.59 6.80 -10.47
CA ILE A 62 16.54 7.66 -9.27
C ILE A 62 17.86 8.41 -9.10
N GLU A 63 19.00 7.74 -9.27
CA GLU A 63 20.33 8.39 -9.15
C GLU A 63 20.56 9.41 -10.28
N ASN A 64 20.15 9.06 -11.50
CA ASN A 64 20.36 9.87 -12.71
C ASN A 64 19.35 11.02 -12.88
N GLY A 65 18.35 11.13 -12.01
CA GLY A 65 17.38 12.23 -12.04
C GLY A 65 16.11 11.94 -12.85
N GLY A 66 15.77 10.67 -13.04
CA GLY A 66 14.54 10.20 -13.66
C GLY A 66 14.78 9.27 -14.85
N GLY A 67 13.69 8.71 -15.35
CA GLY A 67 13.69 7.86 -16.53
C GLY A 67 12.36 7.11 -16.72
N PRO A 68 12.24 6.33 -17.80
CA PRO A 68 10.99 5.69 -18.18
C PRO A 68 10.48 4.66 -17.14
N ALA A 69 11.35 3.86 -16.53
CA ALA A 69 10.91 2.84 -15.57
C ALA A 69 10.34 3.49 -14.30
N LEU A 70 11.01 4.51 -13.78
CA LEU A 70 10.57 5.26 -12.62
C LEU A 70 9.30 6.06 -12.93
N SER A 71 9.26 6.78 -14.05
CA SER A 71 8.07 7.54 -14.45
C SER A 71 6.85 6.65 -14.64
N GLN A 72 7.02 5.46 -15.23
CA GLN A 72 5.94 4.48 -15.34
C GLN A 72 5.50 3.97 -13.97
N GLY A 73 6.43 3.70 -13.04
CA GLY A 73 6.10 3.34 -11.66
C GLY A 73 5.28 4.43 -10.94
N MET A 74 5.68 5.69 -11.08
CA MET A 74 4.94 6.84 -10.53
C MET A 74 3.54 6.98 -11.16
N ASP A 75 3.41 6.75 -12.46
CA ASP A 75 2.13 6.81 -13.18
C ASP A 75 1.18 5.69 -12.77
N LEU A 76 1.70 4.47 -12.63
CA LEU A 76 0.94 3.32 -12.11
C LEU A 76 0.47 3.56 -10.67
N ALA A 77 1.31 4.20 -9.85
CA ALA A 77 0.94 4.61 -8.50
C ALA A 77 -0.04 5.80 -8.48
N ARG A 78 -0.28 6.47 -9.61
CA ARG A 78 -1.09 7.70 -9.73
C ARG A 78 -0.51 8.89 -8.96
N ILE A 79 0.80 9.06 -9.01
CA ILE A 79 1.47 10.27 -8.52
C ILE A 79 1.22 11.38 -9.55
N PRO A 80 0.59 12.51 -9.18
CA PRO A 80 0.34 13.61 -10.10
C PRO A 80 1.64 14.11 -10.74
N LYS A 81 1.62 14.37 -12.07
CA LYS A 81 2.79 14.85 -12.81
C LYS A 81 3.50 16.06 -12.16
N PRO A 82 2.80 17.05 -11.60
CA PRO A 82 3.45 18.18 -10.90
C PRO A 82 4.24 17.77 -9.65
N ASP A 83 3.89 16.65 -9.01
CA ASP A 83 4.50 16.18 -7.76
C ASP A 83 5.71 15.27 -8.02
N GLN A 84 5.81 14.67 -9.21
CA GLN A 84 6.85 13.69 -9.56
C GLN A 84 8.29 14.20 -9.35
N PRO A 85 8.65 15.47 -9.65
CA PRO A 85 9.99 15.99 -9.38
C PRO A 85 10.35 15.99 -7.88
N GLU A 86 9.38 16.34 -7.02
CA GLU A 86 9.57 16.36 -5.57
C GLU A 86 9.68 14.93 -5.01
N VAL A 87 8.84 14.02 -5.50
CA VAL A 87 8.88 12.60 -5.18
C VAL A 87 10.25 12.00 -5.55
N LEU A 88 10.76 12.29 -6.74
CA LEU A 88 12.10 11.87 -7.16
C LEU A 88 13.19 12.42 -6.22
N ARG A 89 13.09 13.69 -5.81
CA ARG A 89 14.05 14.30 -4.87
C ARG A 89 14.07 13.56 -3.52
N ILE A 90 12.91 13.14 -3.02
CA ILE A 90 12.81 12.37 -1.77
C ILE A 90 13.35 10.96 -1.97
N LEU A 91 12.99 10.27 -3.06
CA LEU A 91 13.53 8.94 -3.40
C LEU A 91 15.05 8.95 -3.44
N LYS A 92 15.65 9.96 -4.08
CA LYS A 92 17.11 10.10 -4.18
C LYS A 92 17.78 10.29 -2.83
N LYS A 93 17.15 11.03 -1.92
CA LYS A 93 17.65 11.22 -0.54
C LYS A 93 17.68 9.89 0.24
N ASP A 94 16.69 9.05 0.01
CA ASP A 94 16.47 7.81 0.77
C ASP A 94 16.87 6.54 -0.01
N ILE A 95 17.61 6.69 -1.12
CA ILE A 95 17.85 5.60 -2.09
C ILE A 95 18.46 4.34 -1.46
N ALA A 96 19.34 4.51 -0.47
CA ALA A 96 19.98 3.41 0.24
C ALA A 96 18.98 2.43 0.91
N LYS A 97 17.74 2.86 1.19
CA LYS A 97 16.68 1.99 1.73
C LYS A 97 16.12 1.03 0.68
N PHE A 98 16.20 1.41 -0.60
CA PHE A 98 15.64 0.68 -1.74
C PHE A 98 16.72 -0.06 -2.53
N SER A 99 17.99 0.32 -2.43
CA SER A 99 19.10 -0.29 -3.19
C SER A 99 19.36 -1.79 -2.96
N PRO A 100 19.14 -2.39 -1.78
CA PRO A 100 19.43 -3.82 -1.60
C PRO A 100 18.62 -4.71 -2.55
N ASP A 101 19.26 -5.72 -3.15
CA ASP A 101 18.55 -6.71 -3.97
C ASP A 101 17.82 -7.73 -3.08
N THR A 102 16.73 -7.29 -2.46
CA THR A 102 15.91 -8.08 -1.55
C THR A 102 14.43 -7.82 -1.82
N ASP A 103 13.59 -8.82 -1.54
CA ASP A 103 12.13 -8.66 -1.65
C ASP A 103 11.62 -7.52 -0.75
N GLN A 104 12.24 -7.35 0.42
CA GLN A 104 11.86 -6.30 1.37
C GLN A 104 12.15 -4.91 0.83
N ALA A 105 13.28 -4.70 0.14
CA ALA A 105 13.61 -3.42 -0.49
C ALA A 105 12.64 -3.07 -1.63
N ARG A 106 12.31 -4.06 -2.47
CA ARG A 106 11.29 -3.91 -3.52
C ARG A 106 9.92 -3.55 -2.93
N GLU A 107 9.50 -4.27 -1.89
CA GLU A 107 8.23 -4.00 -1.20
C GLU A 107 8.21 -2.61 -0.58
N MET A 108 9.31 -2.17 0.06
CA MET A 108 9.43 -0.81 0.58
C MET A 108 9.24 0.25 -0.52
N LEU A 109 9.81 0.04 -1.70
CA LEU A 109 9.63 0.95 -2.83
C LEU A 109 8.17 0.96 -3.34
N VAL A 110 7.52 -0.21 -3.43
CA VAL A 110 6.10 -0.31 -3.80
C VAL A 110 5.22 0.48 -2.83
N VAL A 111 5.38 0.23 -1.53
CA VAL A 111 4.61 0.92 -0.48
C VAL A 111 4.86 2.43 -0.54
N TRP A 112 6.12 2.83 -0.70
CA TRP A 112 6.50 4.23 -0.78
C TRP A 112 5.84 4.95 -1.96
N LEU A 113 5.85 4.35 -3.16
CA LEU A 113 5.16 4.90 -4.34
C LEU A 113 3.65 4.98 -4.12
N MET A 114 3.06 3.94 -3.53
CA MET A 114 1.62 3.89 -3.25
C MET A 114 1.15 4.95 -2.24
N MET A 115 2.01 5.36 -1.30
CA MET A 115 1.70 6.43 -0.33
C MET A 115 1.69 7.82 -0.96
N HIS A 116 2.47 8.05 -2.02
CA HIS A 116 2.53 9.33 -2.72
C HIS A 116 1.49 9.43 -3.85
N GLY A 117 0.87 8.31 -4.22
CA GLY A 117 -0.19 8.21 -5.20
C GLY A 117 -1.56 8.58 -4.66
N ARG A 118 -2.43 9.16 -5.50
CA ARG A 118 -3.80 9.55 -5.14
C ARG A 118 -4.82 8.74 -5.96
#